data_AF-A0A5E7PSA9-F1
#
_entry.id   AF-A0A5E7PSA9-F1
#
_cell.length_a   1.000
_cell.length_b   1.000
_cell.length_c   1.000
_cell.angle_alpha   90.00
_cell.angle_beta   90.00
_cell.angle_gamma   90.00
#
_symmetry.space_group_name_H-M   'P 1'
#
loop_
_entity.id
_entity.type
_entity.pdbx_description
1 polymer ?
#
loop_
_entity_poly.entity_id
_entity_poly.type
_entity_poly.pdbx_seq_one_letter_code
_entity_poly.pdbx_strand_id
1 'polypeptide(L)' 'MRGVPSHTISQGRVVWADGDLRAERGAGRYIERPAYPAVFDLLSKRAELHKPVAVKR' A
#
# COMPACT_ATOMS: atom_id res chain seq x y z
N MET A 1 26.08 10.59 -15.59
CA MET A 1 26.16 9.99 -14.24
C MET A 1 24.95 9.08 -14.07
N ARG A 2 25.13 7.78 -13.74
CA ARG A 2 23.99 6.87 -13.47
C ARG A 2 23.69 6.93 -11.97
N GLY A 3 22.48 7.33 -11.59
CA GLY A 3 22.08 7.42 -10.18
C GLY A 3 21.92 6.02 -9.57
N VAL A 4 22.62 5.77 -8.47
CA VAL A 4 22.49 4.56 -7.66
C VAL A 4 22.14 4.95 -6.22
N PRO A 5 21.37 4.14 -5.48
CA PRO A 5 21.08 4.42 -4.08
C PRO A 5 22.36 4.30 -3.25
N SER A 6 22.78 5.39 -2.59
CA SER A 6 23.86 5.34 -1.61
C SER A 6 23.41 4.66 -0.33
N HIS A 7 22.18 4.93 0.13
CA HIS A 7 21.63 4.38 1.37
C HIS A 7 20.21 3.86 1.17
N THR A 8 19.85 2.77 1.85
CA THR A 8 18.44 2.30 1.96
C THR A 8 18.10 2.08 3.42
N ILE A 9 16.96 2.63 3.85
CA ILE A 9 16.45 2.52 5.21
C ILE A 9 15.23 1.61 5.20
N SER A 10 15.20 0.64 6.10
CA SER A 10 14.03 -0.20 6.35
C SER A 10 13.78 -0.24 7.86
N GLN A 11 12.54 0.07 8.26
CA GLN A 11 12.12 0.05 9.68
C GLN A 11 13.06 0.85 10.61
N GLY A 12 13.55 2.01 10.14
CA GLY A 12 14.44 2.88 10.90
C GLY A 12 15.92 2.46 10.93
N ARG A 13 16.30 1.37 10.26
CA ARG A 13 17.68 0.86 10.19
C ARG A 13 18.27 1.05 8.78
N VAL A 14 19.55 1.39 8.68
CA VAL A 14 20.28 1.40 7.41
C VAL A 14 20.59 -0.04 7.02
N VAL A 15 19.92 -0.54 5.98
CA VAL A 15 20.07 -1.91 5.46
C VAL A 15 20.99 -1.99 4.24
N TRP A 16 21.29 -0.85 3.63
CA TRP A 16 22.24 -0.70 2.53
C TRP A 16 23.04 0.58 2.70
N ALA A 17 24.36 0.52 2.51
CA ALA A 17 25.24 1.68 2.46
C ALA A 17 26.38 1.44 1.45
N ASP A 18 26.38 2.17 0.33
CA ASP A 18 27.50 2.28 -0.61
C ASP A 18 28.18 0.94 -1.01
N GLY A 19 27.39 -0.10 -1.31
CA GLY A 19 27.91 -1.42 -1.67
C GLY A 19 27.79 -2.47 -0.58
N ASP A 20 27.57 -2.05 0.67
CA ASP A 20 27.47 -2.91 1.85
C ASP A 20 26.01 -3.26 2.16
N LEU A 21 25.69 -4.56 2.14
CA LEU A 21 24.37 -5.09 2.42
C LEU A 21 24.29 -5.59 3.87
N ARG A 22 23.43 -4.95 4.67
CA ARG A 22 23.23 -5.20 6.11
C ARG A 22 21.85 -5.80 6.42
N ALA A 23 21.30 -6.59 5.50
CA ALA A 23 20.01 -7.23 5.68
C ALA A 23 20.11 -8.45 6.61
N GLU A 24 19.20 -8.54 7.58
CA GLU A 24 19.14 -9.65 8.54
C GLU A 24 17.93 -10.56 8.26
N ARG A 25 18.15 -11.87 8.25
CA ARG A 25 17.06 -12.85 8.08
C ARG A 25 16.07 -12.72 9.22
N GLY A 26 14.79 -12.51 8.89
CA GLY A 26 13.73 -12.33 9.89
C GLY A 26 13.56 -10.91 10.43
N ALA A 27 14.37 -9.93 10.00
CA ALA A 27 14.17 -8.53 10.40
C ALA A 27 12.96 -7.87 9.72
N GLY A 28 12.45 -8.46 8.63
CA GLY A 28 11.19 -8.06 8.01
C GLY A 28 9.99 -8.53 8.83
N ARG A 29 8.89 -7.77 8.77
CA ARG A 29 7.61 -8.16 9.38
C ARG A 29 6.50 -8.21 8.36
N TYR A 30 5.54 -9.09 8.59
CA TYR A 30 4.28 -9.10 7.83
C TYR A 30 3.52 -7.79 8.10
N ILE A 31 2.96 -7.21 7.04
CA ILE A 31 2.13 -6.01 7.12
C ILE A 31 0.72 -6.42 6.71
N GLU A 32 -0.19 -6.45 7.67
CA GLU A 32 -1.61 -6.66 7.44
C GLU A 32 -2.17 -5.54 6.56
N ARG A 33 -2.98 -5.94 5.58
CA ARG A 33 -3.63 -5.01 4.65
C ARG A 33 -5.14 -5.06 4.89
N PRO A 34 -5.73 -4.05 5.54
CA PRO A 34 -7.17 -4.05 5.79
C PRO A 34 -7.95 -4.06 4.47
N ALA A 35 -9.09 -4.74 4.47
CA ALA A 35 -10.02 -4.73 3.36
C ALA A 35 -10.73 -3.37 3.24
N TYR A 36 -11.43 -3.17 2.12
CA TYR A 36 -12.21 -1.96 1.85
C TYR A 36 -11.40 -0.65 1.94
N PRO A 37 -10.40 -0.46 1.06
CA PRO A 37 -9.75 0.84 0.93
C PRO A 37 -10.75 1.93 0.53
N ALA A 38 -10.39 3.20 0.73
CA ALA A 38 -11.26 4.38 0.56
C ALA A 38 -12.06 4.46 -0.76
N VAL A 39 -11.63 3.76 -1.82
CA VAL A 39 -12.40 3.64 -3.07
C VAL A 39 -13.76 2.97 -2.86
N PHE A 40 -13.90 2.07 -1.89
CA PHE A 40 -15.18 1.40 -1.61
C PHE A 40 -16.23 2.35 -1.05
N ASP A 41 -15.83 3.41 -0.35
CA ASP A 41 -16.77 4.46 0.09
C ASP A 41 -17.38 5.19 -1.10
N LEU A 42 -16.57 5.48 -2.13
CA LEU A 42 -17.04 6.08 -3.39
C LEU A 42 -17.95 5.13 -4.17
N LEU A 43 -17.57 3.86 -4.26
CA LEU A 43 -18.36 2.83 -4.95
C LEU A 43 -19.72 2.63 -4.27
N SER A 44 -19.77 2.62 -2.93
CA SER A 44 -21.00 2.53 -2.16
C SER A 44 -21.92 3.72 -2.42
N LYS A 45 -21.39 4.96 -2.40
CA LYS A 45 -22.17 6.17 -2.75
C LYS A 45 -22.70 6.12 -4.18
N ARG A 46 -21.87 5.68 -5.13
CA ARG A 46 -22.27 5.51 -6.53
C ARG A 46 -23.37 4.47 -6.67
N ALA A 47 -23.22 3.32 -6.00
CA ALA A 47 -24.22 2.26 -6.02
C ALA A 47 -25.56 2.74 -5.45
N GLU A 48 -25.53 3.51 -4.35
CA GLU A 48 -26.72 4.12 -3.74
C GLU A 48 -27.46 5.04 -4.73
N LEU A 49 -26.74 5.95 -5.37
CA LEU A 49 -27.30 6.89 -6.35
C LEU A 49 -27.89 6.19 -7.57
N HIS A 50 -27.35 5.04 -7.96
CA HIS A 50 -27.79 4.27 -9.11
C HIS A 50 -28.71 3.11 -8.75
N LYS A 51 -29.26 3.06 -7.53
CA LYS A 51 -30.24 2.03 -7.17
C LYS A 51 -31.45 2.10 -8.12
N PRO A 52 -31.78 1.01 -8.83
CA PRO A 52 -32.95 0.98 -9.69
C PRO A 52 -34.24 1.20 -8.89
N VAL A 53 -35.16 2.00 -9.43
CA VAL A 53 -36.46 2.28 -8.81
C VAL A 53 -37.56 1.56 -9.60
N ALA A 54 -38.47 0.91 -8.87
CA ALA A 54 -39.59 0.19 -9.48
C ALA A 54 -40.62 1.15 -10.11
N VAL A 55 -41.22 0.73 -11.22
CA VAL A 55 -42.27 1.49 -11.90
C VAL A 55 -43.63 1.22 -11.26
N LYS A 56 -44.29 2.32 -10.86
CA LYS A 56 -45.74 2.45 -10.63
C LYS A 56 -46.58 1.82 -11.75
N ARG A 57 -47.01 0.56 -11.67
CA ARG A 57 -47.99 0.00 -12.62
C ARG A 57 -49.38 -0.04 -12.01
#